data_AF-A0A1H6YAK8-F1
#
_entry.id   AF-A0A1H6YAK8-F1
#
_cell.length_a   1.000
_cell.length_b   1.000
_cell.length_c   1.000
_cell.angle_alpha   90.00
_cell.angle_beta   90.00
_cell.angle_gamma   90.00
#
_symmetry.space_group_name_H-M   'P 1'
#
loop_
_entity.id
_entity.type
_entity.pdbx_description
1 polymer ?
#
loop_
_entity_poly.entity_id
_entity_poly.type
_entity_poly.pdbx_seq_one_letter_code
_entity_poly.pdbx_strand_id
1 'polypeptide(L)' 'MALIALVAKTFGVSRGAVRITGGETARLKRLLVMGEPAALARIAASLYGQQA' A
#
# COMPACT_ATOMS: atom_id res chain seq x y z
N MET A 1 -0.43 -7.00 -12.06
CA MET A 1 0.69 -6.19 -11.51
C MET A 1 1.12 -6.76 -10.17
N ALA A 2 2.36 -7.26 -10.07
CA ALA A 2 2.86 -7.92 -8.86
C ALA A 2 2.85 -7.01 -7.62
N LEU A 3 3.16 -5.72 -7.80
CA LEU A 3 3.13 -4.73 -6.71
C LEU A 3 1.73 -4.54 -6.10
N ILE A 4 0.70 -4.42 -6.95
CA ILE A 4 -0.70 -4.28 -6.48
C ILE A 4 -1.09 -5.49 -5.64
N ALA A 5 -0.75 -6.70 -6.11
CA ALA A 5 -1.06 -7.93 -5.37
C ALA A 5 -0.30 -8.02 -4.04
N LEU A 6 0.98 -7.62 -4.02
CA LEU A 6 1.78 -7.57 -2.80
C LEU A 6 1.17 -6.61 -1.77
N VAL A 7 0.94 -5.36 -2.17
CA VAL A 7 0.40 -4.32 -1.28
C VAL A 7 -1.00 -4.70 -0.79
N ALA A 8 -1.87 -5.21 -1.67
CA ALA A 8 -3.19 -5.68 -1.27
C ALA A 8 -3.12 -6.79 -0.20
N LYS A 9 -2.20 -7.76 -0.37
CA LYS A 9 -1.98 -8.83 0.60
C LYS A 9 -1.43 -8.30 1.93
N THR A 10 -0.46 -7.39 1.89
CA THR A 10 0.16 -6.82 3.09
C THR A 10 -0.83 -6.00 3.91
N PHE A 11 -1.68 -5.21 3.26
CA PHE A 11 -2.68 -4.37 3.93
C PHE A 11 -4.03 -5.06 4.16
N GLY A 12 -4.19 -6.32 3.74
CA GLY A 12 -5.44 -7.08 3.92
C GLY A 12 -6.63 -6.51 3.14
N VAL A 13 -6.39 -5.79 2.04
CA VAL A 13 -7.42 -5.15 1.22
C VAL A 13 -7.62 -5.88 -0.11
N SER A 14 -8.73 -5.59 -0.81
CA SER A 14 -8.95 -6.13 -2.15
C SER A 14 -7.97 -5.52 -3.16
N ARG A 15 -7.68 -6.22 -4.26
CA ARG A 15 -6.82 -5.67 -5.33
C ARG A 15 -7.39 -4.40 -5.96
N GLY A 16 -8.71 -4.26 -6.02
CA GLY A 16 -9.39 -3.05 -6.53
C GLY A 16 -9.22 -1.83 -5.64
N ALA A 17 -8.88 -2.03 -4.36
CA ALA A 17 -8.62 -0.97 -3.40
C ALA A 17 -7.20 -0.39 -3.52
N VAL A 18 -6.33 -0.95 -4.37
CA VAL A 18 -4.95 -0.49 -4.55
C VAL A 18 -4.76 0.01 -5.98
N ARG A 19 -4.34 1.27 -6.13
CA ARG A 19 -4.12 1.89 -7.44
C ARG A 19 -2.77 2.59 -7.50
N ILE A 20 -2.05 2.44 -8.60
CA ILE A 20 -0.87 3.26 -8.88
C ILE A 20 -1.35 4.63 -9.34
N THR A 21 -0.90 5.68 -8.67
CA THR A 21 -1.23 7.08 -9.00
C THR A 21 -0.05 7.85 -9.59
N GLY A 22 1.14 7.24 -9.62
CA GLY A 22 2.31 7.82 -10.25
C GLY A 22 3.47 6.85 -10.42
N GLY A 23 4.30 7.10 -11.43
CA GLY A 23 5.52 6.34 -11.67
C GLY A 23 5.30 4.96 -12.29
N GLU A 24 4.27 4.74 -13.10
CA GLU A 24 3.89 3.42 -13.63
C GLU A 24 5.04 2.65 -14.31
N THR A 25 5.98 3.35 -14.96
CA THR A 25 7.23 2.77 -15.50
C THR A 25 8.48 3.11 -14.68
N ALA A 26 8.42 4.08 -13.76
CA ALA A 26 9.54 4.52 -12.92
C ALA A 26 9.85 3.54 -11.78
N ARG A 27 11.06 3.57 -11.22
CA ARG A 27 11.40 2.74 -10.04
C ARG A 27 10.60 3.15 -8.79
N LEU A 28 10.41 4.46 -8.60
CA LEU A 28 9.57 5.01 -7.52
C LEU A 28 8.10 4.98 -7.95
N LYS A 29 7.27 4.29 -7.17
CA LYS A 29 5.82 4.18 -7.40
C LYS A 29 5.07 4.95 -6.33
N ARG A 30 4.03 5.67 -6.72
CA ARG A 30 3.05 6.23 -5.80
C ARG A 30 1.78 5.40 -5.86
N LEU A 31 1.25 5.00 -4.72
CA LEU A 31 0.05 4.19 -4.61
C LEU A 31 -1.00 4.88 -3.77
N LEU A 32 -2.26 4.73 -4.17
CA LEU A 32 -3.43 4.99 -3.36
C LEU A 32 -3.95 3.65 -2.85
N VAL A 33 -4.13 3.54 -1.53
CA VAL A 33 -4.71 2.37 -0.86
C VAL A 33 -5.99 2.81 -0.17
N MET A 34 -7.12 2.25 -0.58
CA MET A 34 -8.42 2.48 0.03
C MET A 34 -8.68 1.43 1.12
N GLY A 35 -9.25 1.86 2.24
CA GLY A 35 -9.54 0.99 3.37
C GLY A 35 -9.82 1.78 4.64
N GLU A 36 -9.89 1.09 5.77
CA GLU A 36 -10.08 1.70 7.09
C GLU A 36 -8.77 2.38 7.53
N PRO A 37 -8.74 3.72 7.71
CA PRO A 37 -7.51 4.46 7.94
C PRO A 37 -6.70 4.01 9.16
N ALA A 38 -7.34 3.64 10.28
CA ALA A 38 -6.64 3.23 11.49
C ALA A 38 -5.96 1.86 11.32
N ALA A 39 -6.62 0.91 10.65
CA ALA A 39 -6.04 -0.38 10.29
C ALA A 39 -4.85 -0.22 9.34
N LEU A 40 -4.98 0.63 8.31
CA LEU A 40 -3.88 0.92 7.39
C LEU A 40 -2.68 1.55 8.12
N ALA A 41 -2.92 2.53 9.00
CA ALA A 41 -1.88 3.17 9.79
C ALA A 41 -1.16 2.18 10.73
N ARG A 42 -1.89 1.28 11.40
CA ARG A 42 -1.30 0.24 12.26
C ARG A 42 -0.41 -0.72 11.47
N ILE A 43 -0.87 -1.18 10.32
CA ILE A 43 -0.08 -2.08 9.45
C ILE A 43 1.17 -1.36 8.96
N ALA A 44 1.05 -0.11 8.51
CA ALA A 44 2.20 0.68 8.08
C ALA A 44 3.23 0.86 9.21
N ALA A 45 2.80 1.21 10.42
CA ALA A 45 3.68 1.32 11.58
C ALA A 45 4.42 0.01 11.90
N SER A 46 3.76 -1.13 11.72
CA SER A 46 4.38 -2.44 11.91
C SER A 46 5.43 -2.80 10.85
N LEU A 47 5.34 -2.23 9.64
CA LEU A 47 6.25 -2.55 8.53
C LEU A 47 7.53 -1.73 8.55
N TYR A 48 7.45 -0.47 8.97
CA TYR A 48 8.59 0.45 8.96
C TYR A 48 9.32 0.53 10.31
N GLY A 49 8.79 -0.14 11.34
CA GLY A 49 9.07 0.23 12.73
C GLY A 49 8.56 1.65 12.99
N GLN A 50 8.50 2.07 14.25
CA GLN A 50 8.23 3.48 14.56
C GLN A 50 9.36 4.32 13.96
N GLN A 51 9.19 4.84 12.74
CA GLN A 51 10.06 5.89 12.23
C GLN A 51 9.87 7.09 13.16
N ALA A 52 10.95 7.41 13.88
CA ALA A 52 11.08 8.60 14.70
C ALA A 52 10.91 9.88 13.88
#